data_AF-A0A251SP52-F1
#
_entry.id   AF-A0A251SP52-F1
#
_cell.length_a   1.000
_cell.length_b   1.000
_cell.length_c   1.000
_cell.angle_alpha   90.00
_cell.angle_beta   90.00
_cell.angle_gamma   90.00
#
_symmetry.space_group_name_H-M   'P 1'
#
loop_
_entity.id
_entity.type
_entity.pdbx_description
1 polymer ?
#
loop_
_entity_poly.entity_id
_entity_poly.type
_entity_poly.pdbx_seq_one_letter_code
_entity_poly.pdbx_strand_id
1 'polypeptide(L)'
;MTLKVYCNRMSQPSRAILIFCKMNGIDFEEITIILKGEQHTPEYKGLLIPEYKGLLTTNKYVLTFLFYAAINPMCQVPTIVDGDFTLFERFLLLLYLLWYPSDLVERAKVHSVLDWHHANLRHGSGNIIIYINLKFPTFSIFLLNGVMICLIGFMLRILVGAIVNNVILPQNGLPSNPQAAEEDEKTLEKALTILETFWLKDGPFLVGRSQPSIADLYLVSEVMELELLSEELHDRILSPYKKVLQWVEDTKSATAPHFEEIHGVLFKTRKEFRMTAKSGKTE
;
A
#
# COMPACT_ATOMS: atom_id res chain seq x y z
N MET A 1 23.67 0.22 -17.11
CA MET A 1 23.15 -0.74 -16.11
C MET A 1 21.65 -0.75 -16.23
N THR A 2 20.99 -1.89 -16.06
CA THR A 2 19.52 -1.96 -16.11
C THR A 2 18.94 -1.44 -14.79
N LEU A 3 17.89 -0.62 -14.88
CA LEU A 3 17.15 -0.09 -13.73
C LEU A 3 16.61 -1.25 -12.89
N LYS A 4 16.76 -1.22 -11.57
CA LYS A 4 16.20 -2.24 -10.68
C LYS A 4 15.04 -1.66 -9.88
N VAL A 5 13.90 -2.34 -9.89
CA VAL A 5 12.71 -1.95 -9.14
C VAL A 5 12.43 -3.01 -8.07
N TYR A 6 12.77 -2.69 -6.84
CA TYR A 6 12.46 -3.50 -5.66
C TYR A 6 11.03 -3.22 -5.22
N CYS A 7 10.15 -4.21 -5.32
CA CYS A 7 8.72 -3.99 -5.18
C CYS A 7 7.97 -5.20 -4.62
N ASN A 8 6.72 -4.98 -4.24
CA ASN A 8 5.75 -6.05 -3.99
C ASN A 8 4.45 -5.71 -4.70
N ARG A 9 3.95 -6.54 -5.62
CA ARG A 9 2.71 -6.24 -6.36
C ARG A 9 1.47 -6.12 -5.47
N MET A 10 1.49 -6.59 -4.22
CA MET A 10 0.43 -6.31 -3.23
C MET A 10 0.45 -4.86 -2.72
N SER A 11 1.60 -4.18 -2.80
CA SER A 11 1.75 -2.78 -2.39
C SER A 11 1.20 -1.84 -3.46
N GLN A 12 0.27 -0.96 -3.08
CA GLN A 12 -0.32 0.07 -3.94
C GLN A 12 0.75 0.93 -4.66
N PRO A 13 1.73 1.54 -3.96
CA PRO A 13 2.76 2.35 -4.63
C PRO A 13 3.69 1.52 -5.54
N SER A 14 3.88 0.23 -5.25
CA SER A 14 4.64 -0.65 -6.14
C SER A 14 3.91 -0.87 -7.46
N ARG A 15 2.59 -1.11 -7.42
CA ARG A 15 1.78 -1.28 -8.65
C ARG A 15 1.85 -0.05 -9.55
N ALA A 16 1.73 1.15 -8.96
CA ALA A 16 1.82 2.40 -9.69
C ALA A 16 3.16 2.55 -10.44
N ILE A 17 4.29 2.28 -9.78
CA ILE A 17 5.61 2.37 -10.40
C ILE A 17 5.81 1.31 -11.49
N LEU A 18 5.34 0.07 -11.29
CA LEU A 18 5.48 -0.99 -12.30
C LEU A 18 4.67 -0.68 -13.57
N ILE A 19 3.43 -0.20 -13.42
CA ILE A 19 2.60 0.24 -14.56
C ILE A 19 3.27 1.41 -15.27
N PHE A 20 3.76 2.39 -14.51
CA PHE A 20 4.46 3.54 -15.06
C PHE A 20 5.66 3.11 -15.93
N CYS A 21 6.56 2.27 -15.40
CA CYS A 21 7.75 1.86 -16.11
C CYS A 21 7.41 1.13 -17.41
N LYS A 22 6.45 0.19 -17.35
CA LYS A 22 6.01 -0.58 -18.50
C LYS A 22 5.40 0.29 -19.60
N MET A 23 4.52 1.22 -19.23
CA MET A 23 3.88 2.13 -20.20
C MET A 23 4.86 3.06 -20.92
N ASN A 24 5.98 3.39 -20.28
CA ASN A 24 7.01 4.23 -20.87
C ASN A 24 8.09 3.45 -21.60
N GLY A 25 7.96 2.13 -21.72
CA GLY A 25 8.99 1.28 -22.32
C GLY A 25 10.33 1.35 -21.58
N ILE A 26 10.31 1.67 -20.28
CA ILE A 26 11.52 1.70 -19.45
C ILE A 26 11.91 0.24 -19.21
N ASP A 27 13.14 -0.12 -19.58
CA ASP A 27 13.69 -1.44 -19.27
C ASP A 27 14.11 -1.50 -17.80
N PHE A 28 13.57 -2.48 -17.07
CA PHE A 28 13.88 -2.66 -15.66
C PHE A 28 13.82 -4.13 -15.23
N GLU A 29 14.64 -4.46 -14.24
CA GLU A 29 14.59 -5.71 -13.50
C GLU A 29 13.62 -5.58 -12.32
N GLU A 30 12.53 -6.35 -12.32
CA GLU A 30 11.59 -6.43 -11.20
C GLU A 30 12.11 -7.37 -10.10
N ILE A 31 12.42 -6.82 -8.93
CA ILE A 31 12.94 -7.58 -7.77
C ILE A 31 11.86 -7.64 -6.70
N THR A 32 11.29 -8.83 -6.49
CA THR A 32 10.23 -9.02 -5.49
C THR A 32 10.77 -9.01 -4.07
N ILE A 33 10.27 -8.09 -3.24
CA ILE A 33 10.51 -8.03 -1.80
C ILE A 33 9.24 -8.43 -1.05
N ILE A 34 9.38 -9.39 -0.13
CA ILE A 34 8.28 -9.86 0.73
C ILE A 34 8.49 -9.24 2.11
N LEU A 35 7.64 -8.29 2.49
CA LEU A 35 7.64 -7.66 3.82
C LEU A 35 6.55 -8.31 4.68
N LYS A 36 6.93 -9.02 5.75
CA LYS A 36 5.99 -9.75 6.64
C LYS A 36 5.71 -9.04 7.98
N GLY A 37 6.15 -7.80 8.15
CA GLY A 37 6.01 -7.05 9.41
C GLY A 37 7.19 -7.23 10.37
N GLU A 38 7.96 -8.31 10.21
CA GLU A 38 9.19 -8.61 10.95
C GLU A 38 10.23 -7.47 10.89
N GLN A 39 10.17 -6.62 9.86
CA GLN A 39 11.03 -5.44 9.72
C GLN A 39 10.89 -4.39 10.85
N HIS A 40 9.80 -4.45 11.61
CA HIS A 40 9.51 -3.47 12.66
C HIS A 40 9.85 -3.98 14.06
N THR A 41 10.31 -5.23 14.20
CA THR A 41 10.62 -5.80 15.52
C THR A 41 11.92 -5.23 16.10
N PRO A 42 12.04 -5.14 17.44
CA PRO A 42 13.27 -4.69 18.10
C PRO A 42 14.49 -5.56 17.76
N GLU A 43 14.31 -6.87 17.67
CA GLU A 43 15.34 -7.85 17.30
C GLU A 43 15.92 -7.52 15.92
N TYR A 44 15.06 -7.09 15.00
CA TYR A 44 15.47 -6.70 13.66
C TYR A 44 16.19 -5.36 13.60
N LYS A 45 15.74 -4.35 14.38
CA LYS A 45 16.45 -3.06 14.48
C LYS A 45 17.88 -3.23 15.01
N GLY A 46 18.12 -4.24 15.86
CA GLY A 46 19.44 -4.61 16.35
C GLY A 46 20.37 -5.18 15.26
N LEU A 47 19.84 -5.92 14.27
CA LEU A 47 20.61 -6.49 13.15
C LEU A 47 21.13 -5.44 12.15
N LEU A 48 20.52 -4.25 12.14
CA LEU A 48 20.97 -3.12 11.29
C LEU A 48 22.24 -2.44 11.86
N ILE A 49 22.65 -2.77 13.08
CA ILE A 49 23.87 -2.27 13.70
C ILE A 49 25.07 -3.08 13.14
N PRO A 50 26.15 -2.43 12.68
CA PRO A 50 27.29 -3.10 12.02
C PRO A 50 27.88 -4.30 12.76
N GLU A 51 27.81 -4.29 14.09
CA GLU A 51 28.33 -5.32 15.01
C GLU A 51 27.54 -6.64 14.95
N TYR A 52 26.29 -6.63 14.45
CA TYR A 52 25.38 -7.78 14.42
C TYR A 52 25.25 -8.45 13.04
N LYS A 53 25.98 -7.97 12.03
CA LYS A 53 25.98 -8.53 10.65
C LYS A 53 26.44 -9.99 10.53
N GLY A 54 27.08 -10.54 11.57
CA GLY A 54 27.61 -11.92 11.58
C GLY A 54 26.57 -13.02 11.83
N LEU A 55 25.34 -12.68 12.21
CA LEU A 55 24.28 -13.66 12.53
C LEU A 55 23.44 -14.00 11.29
N LEU A 56 24.03 -14.62 10.28
CA LEU A 56 23.32 -15.06 9.07
C LEU A 56 22.66 -16.42 9.31
N THR A 57 21.32 -16.45 9.31
CA THR A 57 20.54 -17.69 9.36
C THR A 57 20.35 -18.27 7.95
N THR A 58 20.11 -19.58 7.86
CA THR A 58 19.95 -20.39 6.63
C THR A 58 18.69 -20.08 5.80
N ASN A 59 17.98 -18.99 6.09
CA ASN A 59 16.71 -18.65 5.46
C ASN A 59 16.90 -17.60 4.35
N LYS A 60 16.68 -18.02 3.09
CA LYS A 60 16.78 -17.17 1.89
C LYS A 60 15.97 -15.88 1.99
N TYR A 61 14.85 -15.86 2.70
CA TYR A 61 14.02 -14.66 2.87
C TYR A 61 14.68 -13.62 3.79
N VAL A 62 15.35 -14.08 4.85
CA VAL A 62 16.06 -13.21 5.81
C VAL A 62 17.27 -12.55 5.13
N LEU A 63 18.00 -13.32 4.31
CA LEU A 63 19.12 -12.80 3.52
C LEU A 63 18.68 -11.70 2.53
N THR A 64 17.67 -11.97 1.70
CA THR A 64 17.12 -10.99 0.74
C THR A 64 16.68 -9.71 1.45
N PHE A 65 16.11 -9.84 2.64
CA PHE A 65 15.63 -8.71 3.41
C PHE A 65 16.76 -7.89 4.06
N LEU A 66 17.80 -8.53 4.61
CA LEU A 66 18.97 -7.83 5.15
C LEU A 66 19.73 -7.05 4.07
N PHE A 67 19.87 -7.62 2.87
CA PHE A 67 20.41 -6.91 1.72
C PHE A 67 19.54 -5.72 1.34
N TYR A 68 18.22 -5.88 1.35
CA TYR A 68 17.29 -4.82 1.01
C TYR A 68 17.31 -3.66 2.02
N ALA A 69 17.41 -3.95 3.32
CA ALA A 69 17.47 -2.92 4.36
C ALA A 69 18.75 -2.07 4.28
N ALA A 70 19.84 -2.61 3.73
CA ALA A 70 21.04 -1.84 3.41
C ALA A 70 20.82 -0.83 2.27
N ILE A 71 19.87 -1.11 1.36
CA ILE A 71 19.52 -0.25 0.22
C ILE A 71 18.45 0.77 0.63
N ASN A 72 17.46 0.34 1.42
CA ASN A 72 16.42 1.21 1.95
C ASN A 72 16.29 1.04 3.48
N PRO A 73 16.81 1.99 4.30
CA PRO A 73 16.75 1.90 5.76
C PRO A 73 15.32 1.97 6.30
N MET A 74 14.36 2.48 5.51
CA MET A 74 12.94 2.49 5.89
C MET A 74 12.29 1.10 5.74
N CYS A 75 12.94 0.17 5.04
CA CYS A 75 12.43 -1.18 4.77
C CYS A 75 11.03 -1.14 4.13
N GLN A 76 10.81 -0.24 3.17
CA GLN A 76 9.53 0.00 2.49
C GLN A 76 9.66 -0.13 0.97
N VAL A 77 8.67 -0.76 0.34
CA VAL A 77 8.58 -0.82 -1.12
C VAL A 77 7.67 0.30 -1.68
N PRO A 78 7.91 0.78 -2.91
CA PRO A 78 8.99 0.41 -3.81
C PRO A 78 10.32 1.14 -3.53
N THR A 79 11.42 0.61 -4.09
CA THR A 79 12.74 1.26 -4.14
C THR A 79 13.34 1.06 -5.53
N ILE A 80 13.90 2.12 -6.10
CA ILE A 80 14.60 2.10 -7.39
C ILE A 80 16.11 2.15 -7.14
N VAL A 81 16.85 1.33 -7.88
CA VAL A 81 18.32 1.40 -7.94
C VAL A 81 18.74 1.55 -9.41
N ASP A 82 19.47 2.61 -9.71
CA ASP A 82 20.02 2.94 -11.03
C ASP A 82 21.54 3.13 -10.89
N GLY A 83 22.28 2.03 -11.04
CA GLY A 83 23.71 2.02 -10.74
C GLY A 83 24.00 2.31 -9.27
N ASP A 84 24.78 3.36 -9.01
CA ASP A 84 25.13 3.81 -7.66
C ASP A 84 24.05 4.72 -7.06
N PHE A 85 23.04 5.09 -7.83
CA PHE A 85 21.93 5.91 -7.37
C PHE A 85 20.81 5.02 -6.80
N THR A 86 20.43 5.27 -5.55
CA THR A 86 19.32 4.59 -4.89
C THR A 86 18.26 5.61 -4.50
N LEU A 87 17.01 5.31 -4.84
CA LEU A 87 15.86 6.16 -4.57
C LEU A 87 14.73 5.36 -3.92
N PHE A 88 14.39 5.74 -2.70
CA PHE A 88 13.21 5.32 -1.97
C PHE A 88 12.48 6.56 -1.48
N GLU A 89 11.26 6.38 -0.97
CA GLU A 89 10.22 7.40 -0.76
C GLU A 89 9.39 7.73 -2.00
N ARG A 90 8.08 7.59 -1.81
CA ARG A 90 7.08 7.57 -2.88
C ARG A 90 6.90 8.91 -3.60
N PHE A 91 7.28 10.03 -2.98
CA PHE A 91 7.26 11.35 -3.63
C PHE A 91 8.49 11.61 -4.50
N LEU A 92 9.65 11.10 -4.09
CA LEU A 92 10.91 11.35 -4.80
C LEU A 92 11.00 10.53 -6.08
N LEU A 93 10.43 9.33 -6.10
CA LEU A 93 10.31 8.48 -7.29
C LEU A 93 9.54 9.16 -8.44
N LEU A 94 8.64 10.09 -8.13
CA LEU A 94 7.79 10.78 -9.10
C LEU A 94 8.54 11.87 -9.87
N LEU A 95 9.57 12.47 -9.25
CA LEU A 95 10.38 13.51 -9.86
C LEU A 95 11.42 12.94 -10.83
N TYR A 96 11.78 11.67 -10.66
CA TYR A 96 12.75 10.98 -11.51
C TYR A 96 12.14 10.49 -12.84
N LEU A 97 10.81 10.43 -12.93
CA LEU A 97 10.09 9.67 -13.96
C LEU A 97 9.22 10.59 -14.87
N LEU A 98 9.29 10.32 -16.18
CA LEU A 98 8.94 11.20 -17.32
C LEU A 98 7.48 11.72 -17.46
N TRP A 99 6.53 11.44 -16.55
CA TRP A 99 5.13 11.92 -16.67
C TRP A 99 4.77 13.13 -15.82
N TYR A 100 5.77 13.96 -15.55
CA TYR A 100 5.56 15.21 -14.86
C TYR A 100 5.25 16.35 -15.85
N PRO A 101 4.12 17.06 -15.71
CA PRO A 101 3.82 18.19 -16.59
C PRO A 101 4.98 19.17 -16.67
N SER A 102 5.34 19.59 -17.88
CA SER A 102 6.33 20.66 -18.06
C SER A 102 5.80 21.99 -17.56
N ASP A 103 4.48 22.22 -17.69
CA ASP A 103 3.82 23.40 -17.15
C ASP A 103 3.81 23.40 -15.61
N LEU A 104 4.16 24.55 -15.03
CA LEU A 104 4.32 24.70 -13.58
C LEU A 104 2.98 24.56 -12.84
N VAL A 105 1.88 25.05 -13.41
CA VAL A 105 0.57 25.04 -12.76
C VAL A 105 -0.01 23.64 -12.80
N GLU A 106 0.06 22.94 -13.93
CA GLU A 106 -0.33 21.53 -14.04
C GLU A 106 0.49 20.66 -13.09
N ARG A 107 1.80 20.91 -13.01
CA ARG A 107 2.69 20.23 -12.08
C ARG A 107 2.27 20.43 -10.62
N ALA A 108 1.94 21.66 -10.24
CA ALA A 108 1.48 21.98 -8.88
C ALA A 108 0.15 21.30 -8.55
N LYS A 109 -0.77 21.19 -9.52
CA LYS A 109 -2.03 20.43 -9.36
C LYS A 109 -1.77 18.93 -9.17
N VAL A 110 -0.85 18.34 -9.93
CA VAL A 110 -0.48 16.93 -9.74
C VAL A 110 0.15 16.72 -8.35
N HIS A 111 1.02 17.62 -7.89
CA HIS A 111 1.54 17.56 -6.52
C HIS A 111 0.44 17.65 -5.46
N SER A 112 -0.56 18.51 -5.64
CA SER A 112 -1.59 18.71 -4.62
C SER A 112 -2.46 17.47 -4.41
N VAL A 113 -2.80 16.74 -5.47
CA VAL A 113 -3.51 15.46 -5.34
C VAL A 113 -2.62 14.37 -4.73
N LEU A 114 -1.33 14.35 -5.09
CA LEU A 114 -0.32 13.45 -4.51
C LEU A 114 -0.11 13.70 -3.00
N ASP A 115 -0.14 14.95 -2.56
CA ASP A 115 -0.08 15.26 -1.12
C ASP A 115 -1.39 14.89 -0.40
N TRP A 116 -2.53 15.22 -1.02
CA TRP A 116 -3.85 14.97 -0.45
C TRP A 116 -4.12 13.49 -0.15
N HIS A 117 -3.80 12.56 -1.07
CA HIS A 117 -4.23 11.16 -0.90
C HIS A 117 -3.59 10.47 0.31
N HIS A 118 -2.39 10.91 0.73
CA HIS A 118 -1.67 10.33 1.86
C HIS A 118 -2.44 10.42 3.19
N ALA A 119 -3.14 11.54 3.40
CA ALA A 119 -3.91 11.79 4.61
C ALA A 119 -5.39 11.38 4.47
N ASN A 120 -5.80 10.87 3.30
CA ASN A 120 -7.20 10.60 2.97
C ASN A 120 -7.36 9.18 2.42
N LEU A 121 -7.32 9.04 1.09
CA LEU A 121 -7.65 7.80 0.39
C LEU A 121 -6.83 6.60 0.88
N ARG A 122 -5.50 6.78 1.05
CA ARG A 122 -4.61 5.72 1.50
C ARG A 122 -4.88 5.25 2.93
N HIS A 123 -5.24 6.18 3.81
CA HIS A 123 -5.54 5.85 5.20
C HIS A 123 -6.85 5.06 5.28
N GLY A 124 -7.88 5.51 4.56
CA GLY A 124 -9.17 4.83 4.51
C GLY A 124 -9.11 3.45 3.83
N SER A 125 -8.43 3.32 2.68
CA SER A 125 -8.37 2.06 1.92
C SER A 125 -7.52 0.99 2.61
N GLY A 126 -6.38 1.38 3.20
CA GLY A 126 -5.48 0.44 3.87
C GLY A 126 -6.07 -0.12 5.17
N ASN A 127 -6.72 0.75 5.96
CA ASN A 127 -7.29 0.35 7.24
C ASN A 127 -8.46 -0.63 7.06
N ILE A 128 -9.42 -0.32 6.18
CA ILE A 128 -10.62 -1.15 6.02
C ILE A 128 -10.28 -2.60 5.58
N ILE A 129 -9.22 -2.78 4.79
CA ILE A 129 -8.76 -4.10 4.35
C ILE A 129 -8.10 -4.87 5.48
N ILE A 130 -7.30 -4.20 6.33
CA ILE A 130 -6.68 -4.80 7.51
C ILE A 130 -7.76 -5.28 8.49
N TYR A 131 -8.80 -4.47 8.71
CA TYR A 131 -9.88 -4.81 9.65
C TYR A 131 -10.82 -5.91 9.16
N ILE A 132 -11.09 -6.00 7.86
CA ILE A 132 -12.16 -6.85 7.33
C ILE A 132 -11.64 -8.17 6.75
N ASN A 133 -10.43 -8.20 6.18
CA ASN A 133 -9.93 -9.40 5.47
C ASN A 133 -8.84 -10.19 6.18
N LEU A 134 -8.12 -9.60 7.14
CA LEU A 134 -7.02 -10.28 7.81
C LEU A 134 -7.46 -11.02 9.08
N LYS A 135 -8.15 -12.15 8.91
CA LYS A 135 -8.12 -13.23 9.92
C LYS A 135 -6.75 -13.93 9.88
N PHE A 136 -5.67 -13.28 10.31
CA PHE A 136 -4.36 -13.92 10.44
C PHE A 136 -4.31 -14.79 11.72
N PRO A 137 -3.88 -16.07 11.68
CA PRO A 137 -3.65 -16.85 12.89
C PRO A 137 -2.31 -16.49 13.58
N THR A 138 -2.41 -16.26 14.90
CA THR A 138 -1.40 -16.28 15.98
C THR A 138 -0.14 -15.41 15.94
N PHE A 139 -0.06 -14.46 16.89
CA PHE A 139 1.18 -13.98 17.53
C PHE A 139 1.22 -14.52 18.97
N SER A 140 2.19 -15.37 19.30
CA SER A 140 2.51 -15.69 20.71
C SER A 140 3.45 -14.62 21.25
N ILE A 141 2.97 -13.78 22.18
CA ILE A 141 3.77 -12.76 22.87
C ILE A 141 4.31 -13.37 24.18
N PHE A 142 5.63 -13.47 24.30
CA PHE A 142 6.31 -13.59 25.58
C PHE A 142 6.41 -12.19 26.22
N LEU A 143 5.74 -12.02 27.36
CA LEU A 143 5.93 -10.88 28.25
C LEU A 143 7.17 -11.11 29.10
N LEU A 144 8.19 -10.25 28.99
CA LEU A 144 9.21 -10.11 30.04
C LEU A 144 9.44 -8.63 30.37
N ASN A 145 8.82 -8.25 31.50
CA ASN A 145 9.28 -7.36 32.56
C ASN A 145 10.19 -6.15 32.20
N GLY A 146 9.56 -4.97 32.20
CA GLY A 146 10.02 -3.78 32.93
C GLY A 146 11.37 -3.16 32.54
N VAL A 147 11.35 -2.00 31.91
CA VAL A 147 11.81 -0.70 32.46
C VAL A 147 11.34 0.41 31.51
N MET A 148 10.86 1.48 32.11
CA MET A 148 10.22 2.65 31.53
C MET A 148 11.28 3.70 31.13
N ILE A 149 10.91 4.57 30.16
CA ILE A 149 11.41 5.93 29.86
C ILE A 149 12.40 6.08 28.67
N CYS A 150 11.94 6.70 27.56
CA CYS A 150 12.40 8.04 27.11
C CYS A 150 11.68 8.55 25.83
N LEU A 151 10.68 9.40 26.03
CA LEU A 151 10.30 10.65 25.32
C LEU A 151 10.62 10.92 23.82
N ILE A 152 10.61 9.93 22.92
CA ILE A 152 10.34 10.16 21.48
C ILE A 152 9.34 9.11 21.00
N GLY A 153 8.04 9.34 21.26
CA GLY A 153 7.01 8.35 20.96
C GLY A 153 5.60 8.91 20.85
N PHE A 154 5.45 10.22 20.64
CA PHE A 154 4.12 10.85 20.50
C PHE A 154 3.43 10.48 19.18
N MET A 155 4.14 9.86 18.22
CA MET A 155 3.56 9.18 17.04
C MET A 155 3.31 7.67 17.25
N LEU A 156 3.74 7.09 18.37
CA LEU A 156 3.59 5.65 18.67
C LEU A 156 2.50 5.39 19.73
N ARG A 157 1.51 6.29 19.84
CA ARG A 157 0.33 6.11 20.70
C ARG A 157 -0.94 5.68 19.96
N ILE A 158 -1.03 5.89 18.65
CA ILE A 158 -2.17 5.40 17.84
C ILE A 158 -1.91 3.97 17.32
N LEU A 159 -0.64 3.59 17.17
CA LEU A 159 -0.26 2.29 16.60
C LEU A 159 -0.27 1.13 17.63
N VAL A 160 -0.05 1.41 18.92
CA VAL A 160 -0.09 0.37 19.96
C VAL A 160 -1.53 0.06 20.41
N GLY A 161 -2.45 1.04 20.32
CA GLY A 161 -3.89 0.83 20.56
C GLY A 161 -4.55 -0.07 19.51
N ALA A 162 -4.10 0.01 18.25
CA ALA A 162 -4.59 -0.83 17.15
C ALA A 162 -4.09 -2.28 17.21
N ILE A 163 -2.94 -2.55 17.83
CA ILE A 163 -2.37 -3.91 17.94
C ILE A 163 -3.01 -4.68 19.11
N VAL A 164 -3.25 -4.01 20.25
CA VAL A 164 -3.87 -4.65 21.43
C VAL A 164 -5.36 -4.92 21.21
N ASN A 165 -6.10 -4.03 20.53
CA ASN A 165 -7.54 -4.20 20.32
C ASN A 165 -7.92 -5.18 19.20
N ASN A 166 -7.07 -5.38 18.18
CA ASN A 166 -7.42 -6.17 16.99
C ASN A 166 -6.79 -7.56 16.93
N VAL A 167 -5.78 -7.87 17.76
CA VAL A 167 -5.06 -9.15 17.67
C VAL A 167 -5.21 -10.01 18.93
N ILE A 168 -5.15 -9.43 20.14
CA ILE A 168 -5.29 -10.23 21.39
C ILE A 168 -6.76 -10.54 21.72
N LEU A 169 -7.70 -9.66 21.38
CA LEU A 169 -9.08 -9.75 21.84
C LEU A 169 -9.97 -10.71 21.01
N PRO A 170 -10.00 -10.68 19.65
CA PRO A 170 -10.92 -11.53 18.90
C PRO A 170 -10.52 -13.01 18.84
N GLN A 171 -9.22 -13.32 18.95
CA GLN A 171 -8.74 -14.71 18.99
C GLN A 171 -9.01 -15.40 20.34
N ASN A 172 -9.45 -14.66 21.38
CA ASN A 172 -9.82 -15.15 22.71
C ASN A 172 -11.31 -14.90 23.08
N GLY A 173 -12.17 -14.54 22.11
CA GLY A 173 -13.62 -14.38 22.33
C GLY A 173 -14.10 -12.99 22.77
N LEU A 174 -13.39 -11.91 22.43
CA LEU A 174 -13.82 -10.53 22.72
C LEU A 174 -14.11 -9.72 21.43
N PRO A 175 -15.01 -8.70 21.48
CA PRO A 175 -15.72 -8.18 20.31
C PRO A 175 -14.85 -7.35 19.34
N SER A 176 -15.33 -7.20 18.09
CA SER A 176 -14.81 -6.21 17.14
C SER A 176 -14.89 -4.81 17.76
N ASN A 177 -14.17 -3.84 17.19
CA ASN A 177 -14.45 -2.42 17.45
C ASN A 177 -15.26 -1.84 16.27
N PRO A 178 -16.60 -1.99 16.25
CA PRO A 178 -17.45 -1.42 15.22
C PRO A 178 -17.21 0.07 15.02
N GLN A 179 -16.85 0.81 16.07
CA GLN A 179 -16.64 2.25 15.99
C GLN A 179 -15.42 2.59 15.13
N ALA A 180 -14.30 1.86 15.29
CA ALA A 180 -13.11 2.09 14.45
C ALA A 180 -13.37 1.75 12.98
N ALA A 181 -14.05 0.63 12.70
CA ALA A 181 -14.43 0.26 11.34
C ALA A 181 -15.39 1.27 10.70
N GLU A 182 -16.36 1.76 11.48
CA GLU A 182 -17.30 2.80 11.03
C GLU A 182 -16.60 4.15 10.80
N GLU A 183 -15.62 4.52 11.62
CA GLU A 183 -14.81 5.72 11.45
C GLU A 183 -13.91 5.67 10.21
N ASP A 184 -13.27 4.52 9.96
CA ASP A 184 -12.46 4.29 8.76
C ASP A 184 -13.33 4.30 7.49
N GLU A 185 -14.52 3.69 7.54
CA GLU A 185 -15.46 3.73 6.43
C GLU A 185 -15.94 5.16 6.14
N LYS A 186 -16.32 5.94 7.17
CA LYS A 186 -16.64 7.36 7.01
C LYS A 186 -15.49 8.16 6.43
N THR A 187 -14.26 7.82 6.78
CA THR A 187 -13.06 8.47 6.22
C THR A 187 -12.89 8.13 4.75
N LEU A 188 -13.10 6.86 4.37
CA LEU A 188 -13.08 6.41 2.98
C LEU A 188 -14.19 7.05 2.16
N GLU A 189 -15.42 7.12 2.66
CA GLU A 189 -16.55 7.78 1.98
C GLU A 189 -16.28 9.26 1.73
N LYS A 190 -15.72 9.97 2.74
CA LYS A 190 -15.28 11.36 2.55
C LYS A 190 -14.21 11.48 1.47
N ALA A 191 -13.23 10.58 1.46
CA ALA A 191 -12.17 10.57 0.46
C ALA A 191 -12.72 10.32 -0.95
N LEU A 192 -13.61 9.33 -1.11
CA LEU A 192 -14.28 9.01 -2.39
C LEU A 192 -15.17 10.16 -2.87
N THR A 193 -15.86 10.84 -1.95
CA THR A 193 -16.65 12.03 -2.26
C THR A 193 -15.77 13.15 -2.80
N ILE A 194 -14.63 13.44 -2.17
CA ILE A 194 -13.68 14.45 -2.65
C ILE A 194 -13.06 14.03 -3.99
N LEU A 195 -12.71 12.76 -4.15
CA LEU A 195 -12.20 12.22 -5.41
C LEU A 195 -13.18 12.47 -6.57
N GLU A 196 -14.45 12.12 -6.38
CA GLU A 196 -15.51 12.28 -7.38
C GLU A 196 -15.84 13.75 -7.66
N THR A 197 -16.03 14.55 -6.61
CA THR A 197 -16.62 15.89 -6.73
C THR A 197 -15.60 16.99 -6.97
N PHE A 198 -14.33 16.77 -6.58
CA PHE A 198 -13.28 17.77 -6.70
C PHE A 198 -12.19 17.34 -7.68
N TRP A 199 -11.59 16.16 -7.50
CA TRP A 199 -10.42 15.76 -8.30
C TRP A 199 -10.77 15.27 -9.70
N LEU A 200 -11.95 14.67 -9.87
CA LEU A 200 -12.49 14.16 -11.15
C LEU A 200 -13.60 15.08 -11.74
N LYS A 201 -13.62 16.35 -11.33
CA LYS A 201 -14.70 17.27 -11.72
C LYS A 201 -14.56 17.76 -13.17
N ASP A 202 -13.33 18.00 -13.63
CA ASP A 202 -13.02 18.75 -14.87
C ASP A 202 -12.58 17.87 -16.05
N GLY A 203 -12.54 16.54 -15.92
CA GLY A 203 -12.07 15.66 -17.00
C GLY A 203 -12.09 14.17 -16.64
N PRO A 204 -11.69 13.30 -17.60
CA PRO A 204 -11.66 11.85 -17.39
C PRO A 204 -10.55 11.39 -16.44
N PHE A 205 -9.50 12.20 -16.26
CA PHE A 205 -8.39 11.93 -15.35
C PHE A 205 -8.25 13.05 -14.31
N LEU A 206 -7.49 12.75 -13.25
CA LEU A 206 -7.26 13.68 -12.15
C LEU A 206 -6.77 15.04 -12.65
N VAL A 207 -7.19 16.08 -11.95
CA VAL A 207 -6.85 17.49 -12.20
C VAL A 207 -7.23 17.99 -13.61
N GLY A 208 -8.23 17.35 -14.23
CA GLY A 208 -8.82 17.77 -15.51
C GLY A 208 -7.99 17.38 -16.73
N ARG A 209 -7.12 16.37 -16.60
CA ARG A 209 -6.25 15.93 -17.71
C ARG A 209 -7.02 15.07 -18.71
N SER A 210 -6.55 15.09 -19.96
CA SER A 210 -7.04 14.22 -21.04
C SER A 210 -6.33 12.87 -21.13
N GLN A 211 -5.21 12.70 -20.39
CA GLN A 211 -4.41 11.47 -20.30
C GLN A 211 -4.00 11.25 -18.85
N PRO A 212 -3.85 9.98 -18.40
CA PRO A 212 -3.49 9.69 -17.02
C PRO A 212 -2.11 10.25 -16.69
N SER A 213 -1.98 10.70 -15.45
CA SER A 213 -0.73 11.07 -14.81
C SER A 213 -0.29 10.00 -13.83
N ILE A 214 0.88 10.18 -13.21
CA ILE A 214 1.27 9.28 -12.13
C ILE A 214 0.35 9.38 -10.90
N ALA A 215 -0.31 10.52 -10.67
CA ALA A 215 -1.31 10.60 -9.62
C ALA A 215 -2.45 9.60 -9.88
N ASP A 216 -2.87 9.46 -11.15
CA ASP A 216 -3.91 8.51 -11.51
C ASP A 216 -3.48 7.08 -11.19
N LEU A 217 -2.24 6.70 -11.54
CA LEU A 217 -1.69 5.38 -11.24
C LEU A 217 -1.60 5.07 -9.74
N TYR A 218 -1.28 6.07 -8.91
CA TYR A 218 -1.21 5.89 -7.46
C TYR A 218 -2.60 5.73 -6.85
N LEU A 219 -3.50 6.68 -7.13
CA LEU A 219 -4.82 6.67 -6.52
C LEU A 219 -5.65 5.49 -7.04
N VAL A 220 -5.53 5.10 -8.31
CA VAL A 220 -6.25 3.93 -8.84
C VAL A 220 -5.73 2.66 -8.16
N SER A 221 -4.43 2.56 -7.88
CA SER A 221 -3.85 1.42 -7.16
C SER A 221 -4.35 1.32 -5.72
N GLU A 222 -4.74 2.45 -5.10
CA GLU A 222 -5.37 2.51 -3.78
C GLU A 222 -6.85 2.10 -3.84
N VAL A 223 -7.62 2.58 -4.83
CA VAL A 223 -9.02 2.16 -5.04
C VAL A 223 -9.11 0.67 -5.38
N MET A 224 -8.23 0.18 -6.25
CA MET A 224 -8.18 -1.24 -6.64
C MET A 224 -7.94 -2.17 -5.45
N GLU A 225 -7.38 -1.69 -4.35
CA GLU A 225 -7.21 -2.50 -3.14
C GLU A 225 -8.54 -2.93 -2.54
N LEU A 226 -9.60 -2.13 -2.72
CA LEU A 226 -10.96 -2.44 -2.26
C LEU A 226 -11.54 -3.69 -2.92
N GLU A 227 -10.99 -4.16 -4.04
CA GLU A 227 -11.33 -5.45 -4.65
C GLU A 227 -11.13 -6.63 -3.68
N LEU A 228 -10.29 -6.48 -2.65
CA LEU A 228 -10.10 -7.50 -1.64
C LEU A 228 -11.31 -7.63 -0.71
N LEU A 229 -12.23 -6.65 -0.66
CA LEU A 229 -13.45 -6.70 0.14
C LEU A 229 -14.45 -7.76 -0.39
N SER A 230 -15.43 -8.10 0.44
CA SER A 230 -16.59 -8.89 -0.01
C SER A 230 -17.33 -8.15 -1.13
N GLU A 231 -18.03 -8.89 -2.01
CA GLU A 231 -18.82 -8.27 -3.09
C GLU A 231 -19.85 -7.28 -2.55
N GLU A 232 -20.58 -7.68 -1.50
CA GLU A 232 -21.56 -6.83 -0.84
C GLU A 232 -20.96 -5.51 -0.33
N LEU A 233 -19.81 -5.58 0.35
CA LEU A 233 -19.19 -4.39 0.93
C LEU A 233 -18.55 -3.51 -0.15
N HIS A 234 -17.86 -4.14 -1.10
CA HIS A 234 -17.29 -3.46 -2.27
C HIS A 234 -18.35 -2.66 -3.02
N ASP A 235 -19.47 -3.31 -3.35
CA ASP A 235 -20.55 -2.69 -4.11
C ASP A 235 -21.26 -1.62 -3.29
N ARG A 236 -21.47 -1.84 -1.99
CA ARG A 236 -22.05 -0.83 -1.11
C ARG A 236 -21.21 0.44 -1.05
N ILE A 237 -19.88 0.30 -0.94
CA ILE A 237 -18.96 1.44 -0.82
C ILE A 237 -18.78 2.16 -2.17
N LEU A 238 -18.55 1.43 -3.27
CA LEU A 238 -18.15 2.05 -4.53
C LEU A 238 -19.31 2.38 -5.48
N SER A 239 -20.45 1.67 -5.40
CA SER A 239 -21.56 1.90 -6.32
C SER A 239 -22.14 3.32 -6.33
N PRO A 240 -22.09 4.13 -5.25
CA PRO A 240 -22.52 5.53 -5.31
C PRO A 240 -21.61 6.42 -6.17
N TYR A 241 -20.34 6.05 -6.34
CA TYR A 241 -19.30 6.90 -6.95
C TYR A 241 -19.09 6.55 -8.43
N LYS A 242 -20.03 6.98 -9.28
CA LYS A 242 -20.04 6.62 -10.72
C LYS A 242 -18.85 7.19 -11.48
N LYS A 243 -18.39 8.39 -11.14
CA LYS A 243 -17.22 8.98 -11.80
C LYS A 243 -15.95 8.26 -11.39
N VAL A 244 -15.83 7.86 -10.13
CA VAL A 244 -14.68 7.06 -9.67
C VAL A 244 -14.64 5.73 -10.43
N LEU A 245 -15.77 5.03 -10.55
CA LEU A 245 -15.84 3.77 -11.31
C LEU A 245 -15.46 3.95 -12.78
N GLN A 246 -15.97 5.00 -13.44
CA GLN A 246 -15.61 5.30 -14.83
C GLN A 246 -14.12 5.64 -14.96
N TRP A 247 -13.57 6.46 -14.07
CA TRP A 247 -12.16 6.81 -14.06
C TRP A 247 -11.24 5.60 -13.86
N VAL A 248 -11.64 4.61 -13.06
CA VAL A 248 -10.91 3.34 -12.93
C VAL A 248 -10.86 2.61 -14.28
N GLU A 249 -11.99 2.49 -14.99
CA GLU A 249 -12.04 1.84 -16.31
C GLU A 249 -11.30 2.64 -17.40
N ASP A 250 -11.37 3.96 -17.37
CA ASP A 250 -10.63 4.84 -18.28
C ASP A 250 -9.12 4.70 -18.04
N THR A 251 -8.69 4.65 -16.78
CA THR A 251 -7.28 4.44 -16.40
C THR A 251 -6.81 3.06 -16.82
N LYS A 252 -7.60 2.02 -16.57
CA LYS A 252 -7.32 0.66 -17.03
C LYS A 252 -7.15 0.59 -18.55
N SER A 253 -8.07 1.20 -19.30
CA SER A 253 -8.01 1.24 -20.77
C SER A 253 -6.78 1.99 -21.27
N ALA A 254 -6.46 3.15 -20.68
CA ALA A 254 -5.30 3.95 -21.06
C ALA A 254 -3.95 3.30 -20.71
N THR A 255 -3.96 2.33 -19.79
CA THR A 255 -2.75 1.69 -19.25
C THR A 255 -2.66 0.20 -19.60
N ALA A 256 -3.54 -0.28 -20.48
CA ALA A 256 -3.56 -1.65 -20.97
C ALA A 256 -2.31 -1.97 -21.82
N PRO A 257 -1.79 -3.22 -21.78
CA PRO A 257 -2.27 -4.36 -20.99
C PRO A 257 -1.67 -4.42 -19.56
N HIS A 258 -0.88 -3.41 -19.17
CA HIS A 258 -0.07 -3.45 -17.96
C HIS A 258 -0.92 -3.35 -16.69
N PHE A 259 -2.08 -2.69 -16.75
CA PHE A 259 -2.99 -2.59 -15.62
C PHE A 259 -3.39 -3.96 -15.09
N GLU A 260 -3.90 -4.83 -15.97
CA GLU A 260 -4.35 -6.18 -15.63
C GLU A 260 -3.18 -7.06 -15.20
N GLU A 261 -2.04 -6.95 -15.88
CA GLU A 261 -0.83 -7.72 -15.55
C GLU A 261 -0.39 -7.47 -14.10
N ILE A 262 -0.38 -6.19 -13.68
CA ILE A 262 0.12 -5.77 -12.38
C ILE A 262 -0.93 -5.95 -11.27
N HIS A 263 -2.21 -5.63 -11.53
CA HIS A 263 -3.29 -5.78 -10.54
C HIS A 263 -3.80 -7.23 -10.40
N GLY A 264 -3.41 -8.14 -11.31
CA GLY A 264 -3.81 -9.55 -11.30
C GLY A 264 -3.63 -10.27 -9.95
N VAL A 265 -2.65 -9.84 -9.14
CA VAL A 265 -2.42 -10.38 -7.79
C VAL A 265 -3.62 -10.19 -6.86
N LEU A 266 -4.32 -9.05 -6.94
CA LEU A 266 -5.47 -8.73 -6.08
C LEU A 266 -6.64 -9.67 -6.37
N PHE A 267 -6.92 -9.92 -7.65
CA PHE A 267 -7.98 -10.84 -8.06
C PHE A 267 -7.67 -12.29 -7.68
N LYS A 268 -6.39 -12.69 -7.74
CA LYS A 268 -5.95 -14.01 -7.26
C LYS A 268 -6.20 -14.14 -5.75
N THR A 269 -5.74 -13.16 -4.96
CA THR A 269 -5.94 -13.14 -3.51
C THR A 269 -7.41 -13.11 -3.12
N ARG A 270 -8.25 -12.33 -3.81
CA ARG A 270 -9.71 -12.30 -3.62
C ARG A 270 -10.33 -13.69 -3.78
N LYS A 271 -9.92 -14.44 -4.81
CA LYS A 271 -10.40 -15.81 -5.05
C LYS A 271 -9.98 -16.76 -3.92
N GLU A 272 -8.75 -16.64 -3.44
CA GLU A 272 -8.22 -17.45 -2.33
C GLU A 272 -9.02 -17.22 -1.04
N PHE A 273 -9.28 -15.97 -0.66
CA PHE A 273 -10.11 -15.65 0.52
C PHE A 273 -11.52 -16.24 0.44
N ARG A 274 -12.15 -16.22 -0.74
CA ARG A 274 -13.47 -16.81 -0.96
C ARG A 274 -13.47 -18.33 -0.80
N MET A 275 -12.40 -19.01 -1.22
CA MET A 275 -12.29 -20.46 -1.06
C MET A 275 -12.14 -20.84 0.42
N THR A 276 -11.27 -20.14 1.17
CA THR A 276 -11.07 -20.38 2.61
C THR A 276 -12.31 -20.09 3.44
N ALA A 277 -13.09 -19.05 3.08
CA ALA A 277 -14.34 -18.72 3.77
C ALA A 277 -15.45 -19.77 3.55
N LYS A 278 -15.42 -20.50 2.42
CA LYS A 278 -16.36 -21.59 2.14
C LYS A 278 -15.98 -22.88 2.89
N SER A 279 -14.69 -23.20 3.00
CA SER A 279 -14.24 -24.41 3.71
C SER A 279 -14.47 -24.34 5.22
N GLY A 280 -14.31 -23.16 5.83
CA GLY A 280 -14.50 -22.95 7.27
C GLY A 280 -15.96 -22.88 7.76
N LYS A 281 -16.95 -23.12 6.88
CA LYS A 281 -18.39 -23.22 7.23
C LYS A 281 -18.89 -24.67 7.31
N THR A 282 -17.99 -25.66 7.29
CA THR A 282 -18.32 -27.09 7.14
C THR A 282 -17.92 -27.96 8.34
N GLU A 283 -17.81 -27.37 9.54
CA GLU A 283 -17.62 -28.11 10.80
C GLU A 283 -18.62 -27.66 11.86
#